data_AF-A0A1C2I4S2-F1
#
_entry.id   AF-A0A1C2I4S2-F1
#
_cell.length_a   1.000
_cell.length_b   1.000
_cell.length_c   1.000
_cell.angle_alpha   90.00
_cell.angle_beta   90.00
_cell.angle_gamma   90.00
#
_symmetry.space_group_name_H-M   'P 1'
#
loop_
_entity.id
_entity.type
_entity.pdbx_description
1 polymer ?
#
loop_
_entity_poly.entity_id
_entity_poly.type
_entity_poly.pdbx_seq_one_letter_code
_entity_poly.pdbx_strand_id
1 'polypeptide(L)'
;MNESEAVAIIRRAAYSVGGNFRRYQYRVCDPINGGNSMLGLSDFQAVEGKVIAIEEDVVVVQEGRKAIFVAFDLNNLDQVPSVGDKVKVTPYQRRRFDGKRLSDPVEEKHENGFVSKVSIFQSINESGKWL
;
A
#
# COMPACT_ATOMS: atom_id res chain seq x y z
N MET A 1 9.97 -7.62 3.00
CA MET A 1 10.52 -6.95 4.20
C MET A 1 10.56 -7.90 5.41
N ASN A 2 11.55 -7.78 6.30
CA ASN A 2 11.59 -8.51 7.58
C ASN A 2 10.69 -7.82 8.61
N GLU A 3 9.74 -8.54 9.20
CA GLU A 3 8.77 -7.98 10.15
C GLU A 3 9.45 -7.39 11.39
N SER A 4 10.50 -8.03 11.91
CA SER A 4 11.19 -7.58 13.13
C SER A 4 11.89 -6.23 12.93
N GLU A 5 12.51 -6.05 11.76
CA GLU A 5 13.17 -4.79 11.36
C GLU A 5 12.15 -3.69 11.14
N ALA A 6 11.05 -3.98 10.44
CA ALA A 6 9.95 -3.04 10.23
C ALA A 6 9.40 -2.52 11.56
N VAL A 7 9.20 -3.40 12.54
CA VAL A 7 8.73 -3.02 13.88
C VAL A 7 9.74 -2.15 14.62
N ALA A 8 11.04 -2.42 14.47
CA ALA A 8 12.09 -1.59 15.06
C ALA A 8 12.13 -0.18 14.45
N ILE A 9 11.93 -0.06 13.13
CA ILE A 9 11.83 1.22 12.43
C ILE A 9 10.58 1.99 12.88
N ILE A 10 9.42 1.33 12.96
CA ILE A 10 8.19 1.94 13.48
C ILE A 10 8.40 2.49 14.90
N ARG A 11 9.04 1.72 15.78
CA ARG A 11 9.34 2.17 17.15
C ARG A 11 10.14 3.46 17.15
N ARG A 12 11.22 3.53 16.38
CA ARG A 12 12.07 4.72 16.24
C ARG A 12 11.30 5.91 15.69
N ALA A 13 10.56 5.71 14.60
CA ALA A 13 9.74 6.73 13.96
C ALA A 13 8.62 7.25 14.88
N ALA A 14 7.99 6.39 15.68
CA ALA A 14 6.94 6.79 16.61
C ALA A 14 7.46 7.76 17.69
N TYR A 15 8.71 7.57 18.16
CA TYR A 15 9.33 8.48 19.13
C TYR A 15 9.63 9.87 18.54
N SER A 16 9.95 9.97 17.24
CA SER A 16 10.30 11.25 16.62
C SER A 16 9.09 12.17 16.36
N VAL A 17 7.88 11.61 16.29
CA VAL A 17 6.63 12.37 16.05
C VAL A 17 6.25 13.26 17.24
N GLY A 18 6.83 13.04 18.43
CA GLY A 18 6.71 13.96 19.58
C GLY A 18 5.30 14.04 20.21
N GLY A 19 4.37 13.16 19.84
CA GLY A 19 3.04 13.10 20.43
C GLY A 19 3.04 12.37 21.78
N ASN A 20 2.18 12.78 22.71
CA ASN A 20 1.97 12.13 24.02
C ASN A 20 1.22 10.79 23.86
N PHE A 21 1.73 9.92 22.99
CA PHE A 21 1.17 8.60 22.71
C PHE A 21 1.72 7.61 23.72
N ARG A 22 1.11 7.57 24.91
CA ARG A 22 1.42 6.53 25.93
C ARG A 22 1.26 5.10 25.40
N ARG A 23 0.43 4.93 24.37
CA ARG A 23 0.22 3.70 23.61
C ARG A 23 -0.03 4.07 22.15
N TYR A 24 0.58 3.32 21.24
CA TYR A 24 0.31 3.41 19.80
C TYR A 24 0.01 2.00 19.26
N GLN A 25 -0.71 1.96 18.15
CA GLN A 25 -0.91 0.72 17.39
C GLN A 25 0.02 0.74 16.19
N TYR A 26 0.40 -0.44 15.74
CA TYR A 26 1.16 -0.57 14.51
C TYR A 26 0.69 -1.75 13.68
N ARG A 27 0.90 -1.67 12.37
CA ARG A 27 0.66 -2.75 11.42
C ARG A 27 1.84 -2.83 10.46
N VAL A 28 2.22 -4.04 10.09
CA VAL A 28 3.19 -4.28 9.02
C VAL A 28 2.41 -4.78 7.81
N CYS A 29 2.37 -3.98 6.75
CA CYS A 29 1.72 -4.35 5.51
C CYS A 29 2.76 -4.97 4.57
N ASP A 30 2.82 -6.30 4.56
CA ASP A 30 3.59 -7.05 3.59
C ASP A 30 2.62 -7.84 2.69
N PRO A 31 2.46 -7.50 1.41
CA PRO A 31 1.57 -8.22 0.50
C PRO A 31 1.98 -9.67 0.24
N ILE A 32 3.23 -10.06 0.53
CA ILE A 32 3.75 -11.42 0.36
C ILE A 32 3.55 -12.24 1.64
N ASN A 33 3.78 -11.61 2.80
CA ASN A 33 3.76 -12.27 4.11
C ASN A 33 2.50 -11.97 4.93
N GLY A 34 1.49 -11.34 4.32
CA GLY A 34 0.23 -10.96 4.94
C GLY A 34 -0.53 -12.14 5.52
N GLY A 35 -0.52 -12.25 6.84
CA GLY A 35 -0.98 -13.41 7.59
C GLY A 35 -2.36 -13.95 7.20
N ASN A 36 -2.40 -15.27 7.01
CA ASN A 36 -3.32 -16.25 7.59
C ASN A 36 -4.80 -15.87 7.67
N SER A 37 -5.43 -15.50 6.56
CA SER A 37 -6.81 -15.93 6.38
C SER A 37 -6.81 -17.45 6.16
N MET A 38 -7.81 -18.16 6.69
CA MET A 38 -7.97 -19.62 6.54
C MET A 38 -8.00 -20.07 5.05
N LEU A 39 -8.16 -19.11 4.13
CA LEU A 39 -8.16 -19.25 2.67
C LEU A 39 -7.09 -18.38 1.96
N GLY A 40 -6.16 -17.75 2.69
CA GLY A 40 -5.10 -16.90 2.13
C GLY A 40 -5.52 -15.51 1.61
N LEU A 41 -6.80 -15.13 1.69
CA LEU A 41 -7.25 -13.76 1.35
C LEU A 41 -7.20 -12.84 2.57
N SER A 42 -6.08 -12.15 2.78
CA SER A 42 -6.05 -11.00 3.70
C SER A 42 -6.24 -9.74 2.89
N ASP A 43 -7.47 -9.20 2.90
CA ASP A 43 -7.77 -7.91 2.27
C ASP A 43 -7.16 -6.80 3.14
N PHE A 44 -5.96 -6.37 2.79
CA PHE A 44 -5.36 -5.21 3.43
C PHE A 44 -6.23 -3.96 3.15
N GLN A 45 -6.51 -3.18 4.19
CA GLN A 45 -7.26 -1.93 4.05
C GLN A 45 -6.35 -0.82 3.52
N ALA A 46 -6.90 0.05 2.67
CA ALA A 46 -6.21 1.26 2.23
C ALA A 46 -5.85 2.15 3.42
N VAL A 47 -4.63 2.68 3.43
CA VAL A 47 -4.09 3.54 4.47
C VAL A 47 -3.86 4.93 3.88
N GLU A 48 -4.44 5.93 4.51
CA GLU A 48 -4.21 7.33 4.17
C GLU A 48 -3.52 8.05 5.32
N GLY A 49 -2.40 8.73 5.04
CA GLY A 49 -1.57 9.23 6.10
C GLY A 49 -0.37 10.04 5.64
N LYS A 50 0.46 10.45 6.62
CA LYS A 50 1.70 11.17 6.37
C LYS A 50 2.89 10.22 6.47
N VAL A 51 3.83 10.30 5.53
CA VAL A 51 5.11 9.59 5.65
C VAL A 51 5.95 10.26 6.74
N ILE A 52 6.33 9.49 7.75
CA ILE A 52 7.09 9.99 8.90
C ILE A 52 8.53 9.48 8.93
N ALA A 53 8.81 8.37 8.26
CA ALA A 53 10.15 7.82 8.13
C ALA A 53 10.26 6.99 6.85
N ILE A 54 11.45 7.03 6.26
CA ILE A 54 11.89 6.12 5.20
C ILE A 54 13.29 5.68 5.63
N GLU A 55 13.45 4.40 5.94
CA GLU A 55 14.72 3.82 6.34
C GLU A 55 14.89 2.50 5.62
N GLU A 56 16.06 2.29 5.00
CA GLU A 56 16.32 1.10 4.18
C GLU A 56 15.23 0.95 3.10
N ASP A 57 14.52 -0.17 3.09
CA ASP A 57 13.38 -0.42 2.21
C ASP A 57 12.03 -0.30 2.93
N VAL A 58 11.97 0.41 4.06
CA VAL A 58 10.75 0.54 4.88
C VAL A 58 10.25 1.96 4.89
N VAL A 59 9.00 2.14 4.46
CA VAL A 59 8.25 3.39 4.56
C VAL A 59 7.28 3.29 5.72
N VAL A 60 7.36 4.22 6.65
CA VAL A 60 6.41 4.32 7.78
C VAL A 60 5.44 5.47 7.53
N VAL A 61 4.16 5.14 7.50
CA VAL A 61 3.04 6.07 7.34
C VAL A 61 2.30 6.20 8.67
N GLN A 62 2.09 7.43 9.12
CA GLN A 62 1.18 7.76 10.20
C GLN A 62 -0.25 7.91 9.65
N GLU A 63 -1.16 7.04 10.07
CA GLU A 63 -2.56 7.06 9.62
C GLU A 63 -3.34 8.20 10.29
N GLY A 64 -3.77 9.18 9.48
CA GLY A 64 -4.50 10.36 9.94
C GLY A 64 -3.79 11.12 11.07
N ARG A 65 -4.56 11.48 12.12
CA ARG A 65 -4.04 12.10 13.36
C ARG A 65 -3.90 11.09 14.51
N LYS A 66 -4.11 9.80 14.25
CA LYS A 66 -4.10 8.75 15.26
C LYS A 66 -2.65 8.32 15.53
N ALA A 67 -2.45 7.67 16.68
CA ALA A 67 -1.22 6.96 17.02
C ALA A 67 -1.18 5.58 16.34
N ILE A 68 -1.43 5.55 15.03
CA ILE A 68 -1.40 4.31 14.24
C ILE A 68 -0.32 4.47 13.18
N PHE A 69 0.65 3.57 13.22
CA PHE A 69 1.78 3.57 12.30
C PHE A 69 1.74 2.32 11.43
N VAL A 70 1.86 2.50 10.13
CA VAL A 70 1.84 1.39 9.18
C VAL A 70 3.15 1.37 8.42
N ALA A 71 3.86 0.25 8.46
CA ALA A 71 5.05 0.02 7.65
C ALA A 71 4.69 -0.64 6.33
N PHE A 72 5.31 -0.16 5.26
CA PHE A 72 5.25 -0.69 3.92
C PHE A 72 6.66 -0.96 3.41
N ASP A 73 6.81 -2.01 2.61
CA ASP A 73 8.03 -2.24 1.84
C ASP A 73 8.07 -1.26 0.66
N LEU A 74 9.16 -0.51 0.50
CA LEU A 74 9.37 0.47 -0.55
C LEU A 74 9.22 -0.17 -1.93
N ASN A 75 9.66 -1.41 -2.09
CA ASN A 75 9.59 -2.16 -3.35
C ASN A 75 8.15 -2.51 -3.77
N ASN A 76 7.20 -2.40 -2.84
CA ASN A 76 5.78 -2.66 -3.11
C ASN A 76 4.99 -1.37 -3.43
N LEU A 77 5.63 -0.20 -3.44
CA LEU A 77 5.00 1.07 -3.78
C LEU A 77 5.25 1.42 -5.24
N ASP A 78 4.24 2.01 -5.90
CA ASP A 78 4.35 2.45 -7.30
C ASP A 78 5.17 3.73 -7.47
N GLN A 79 5.23 4.53 -6.41
CA GLN A 79 5.99 5.77 -6.35
C GLN A 79 6.75 5.78 -5.04
N VAL A 80 8.00 6.20 -5.09
CA VAL A 80 8.83 6.41 -3.90
C VAL A 80 8.42 7.74 -3.27
N PRO A 81 7.75 7.74 -2.11
CA PRO A 81 7.36 8.98 -1.47
C PRO A 81 8.56 9.62 -0.77
N SER A 82 8.43 10.89 -0.37
CA SER A 82 9.38 11.59 0.50
C SER A 82 8.85 11.68 1.93
N VAL A 83 9.75 11.78 2.90
CA VAL A 83 9.37 12.05 4.29
C VAL A 83 8.64 13.39 4.36
N GLY A 84 7.43 13.40 4.92
CA GLY A 84 6.56 14.57 4.97
C GLY A 84 5.35 14.49 4.06
N ASP A 85 5.38 13.64 3.03
CA ASP A 85 4.32 13.54 2.03
C ASP A 85 3.03 12.97 2.62
N LYS A 86 1.90 13.43 2.08
CA LYS A 86 0.60 12.79 2.31
C LYS A 86 0.37 11.75 1.25
N VAL A 87 0.23 10.50 1.67
CA VAL A 87 0.08 9.36 0.78
C VAL A 87 -1.20 8.62 1.07
N LYS A 88 -1.76 8.03 0.01
CA LYS A 88 -2.80 7.02 0.10
C LYS A 88 -2.25 5.74 -0.48
N VAL A 89 -1.96 4.78 0.39
CA VAL A 89 -1.44 3.48 0.02
C VAL A 89 -2.61 2.51 -0.03
N THR A 90 -2.94 2.03 -1.22
CA THR A 90 -3.96 0.97 -1.40
C THR A 90 -3.23 -0.35 -1.58
N PRO A 91 -3.16 -1.19 -0.55
CA PRO A 91 -2.53 -2.49 -0.65
C PRO A 91 -3.40 -3.42 -1.52
N TYR A 92 -2.74 -4.35 -2.21
CA TYR A 92 -3.35 -5.25 -3.19
C TYR A 92 -3.92 -4.55 -4.46
N GLN A 93 -3.07 -4.43 -5.48
CA GLN A 93 -3.60 -4.38 -6.85
C GLN A 93 -3.83 -5.81 -7.29
N ARG A 94 -5.10 -6.21 -7.47
CA ARG A 94 -5.46 -7.56 -7.94
C ARG A 94 -4.59 -7.92 -9.14
N ARG A 95 -3.98 -9.10 -9.10
CA ARG A 95 -3.28 -9.67 -10.26
C ARG A 95 -4.21 -10.62 -11.00
N ARG A 96 -4.07 -10.64 -12.31
CA ARG A 96 -4.69 -11.63 -13.19
C ARG A 96 -3.99 -12.97 -13.02
N PHE A 97 -4.57 -14.03 -13.59
CA PHE A 97 -3.98 -15.38 -13.56
C PHE A 97 -2.63 -15.47 -14.28
N ASP A 98 -2.37 -14.59 -15.24
CA ASP A 98 -1.09 -14.46 -15.94
C ASP A 98 0.01 -13.76 -15.11
N GLY A 99 -0.29 -13.35 -13.87
CA GLY A 99 0.63 -12.67 -12.97
C GLY A 99 0.76 -11.16 -13.21
N LYS A 100 0.14 -10.60 -14.24
CA LYS A 100 0.10 -9.15 -14.50
C LYS A 100 -0.93 -8.47 -13.59
N ARG A 101 -0.80 -7.17 -13.37
CA ARG A 101 -1.79 -6.42 -12.58
C ARG A 101 -3.09 -6.30 -13.39
N LEU A 102 -4.22 -6.21 -12.68
CA LEU A 102 -5.53 -6.00 -13.30
C LEU A 102 -5.64 -4.61 -13.97
N SER A 103 -4.92 -3.63 -13.42
CA SER A 103 -4.75 -2.29 -13.99
C SER A 103 -3.87 -2.26 -15.24
N ASP A 104 -2.98 -3.25 -15.41
CA ASP A 104 -2.11 -3.29 -16.58
C ASP A 104 -2.96 -3.46 -17.84
N PRO A 105 -2.68 -2.73 -18.92
CA PRO A 105 -3.44 -2.85 -20.16
C PRO A 105 -3.28 -4.25 -20.77
N VAL A 106 -4.39 -4.82 -21.26
CA VAL A 106 -4.36 -6.04 -22.08
C VAL A 106 -4.28 -5.65 -23.53
N GLU A 107 -3.42 -6.33 -24.28
CA GLU A 107 -3.46 -6.33 -25.73
C GLU A 107 -4.32 -7.51 -26.19
N GLU A 108 -5.52 -7.23 -26.70
CA GLU A 108 -6.33 -8.25 -27.37
C GLU A 108 -6.02 -8.20 -28.87
N LYS A 109 -5.57 -9.33 -29.42
CA LYS A 109 -5.40 -9.52 -30.86
C LYS A 109 -6.70 -10.11 -31.42
N HIS A 110 -7.46 -9.32 -32.16
CA HIS A 110 -8.62 -9.83 -32.87
C HIS A 110 -8.18 -10.52 -34.18
N GLU A 111 -8.93 -11.54 -34.61
CA GLU A 111 -8.68 -12.29 -35.87
C GLU A 111 -8.58 -11.37 -37.10
N ASN A 112 -9.16 -10.17 -37.00
CA ASN A 112 -9.23 -9.13 -38.01
C ASN A 112 -7.92 -8.30 -38.12
N GLY A 113 -6.87 -8.63 -37.35
CA GLY A 113 -5.57 -7.97 -37.37
C GLY A 113 -5.49 -6.67 -36.54
N PHE A 114 -6.58 -6.24 -35.90
CA PHE A 114 -6.57 -5.08 -35.01
C PHE A 114 -6.14 -5.48 -33.60
N VAL A 115 -5.18 -4.75 -33.04
CA VAL A 115 -4.77 -4.86 -31.63
C VAL A 115 -5.50 -3.77 -30.84
N SER A 116 -6.34 -4.17 -29.89
CA SER A 116 -7.01 -3.24 -28.98
C SER A 116 -6.33 -3.27 -27.61
N LYS A 117 -6.08 -2.09 -27.03
CA LYS A 117 -5.46 -1.95 -25.70
C LYS A 117 -6.55 -1.68 -24.67
N VAL A 118 -7.00 -2.72 -23.98
CA VAL A 118 -8.06 -2.62 -22.97
C VAL A 118 -7.43 -2.27 -21.62
N SER A 119 -7.75 -1.06 -21.11
CA SER A 119 -7.30 -0.60 -19.79
C SER A 119 -8.51 -0.49 -18.85
N ILE A 120 -8.46 -1.15 -17.70
CA ILE A 120 -9.54 -1.07 -16.70
C ILE A 120 -9.26 0.16 -15.83
N PHE A 121 -9.87 1.29 -16.16
CA PHE A 121 -9.85 2.47 -15.29
C PHE A 121 -10.93 2.33 -14.21
N GLN A 122 -10.55 2.38 -12.93
CA GLN A 122 -11.50 2.73 -11.88
C GLN A 122 -11.69 4.25 -11.96
N SER A 123 -12.76 4.72 -12.60
CA SER A 123 -13.08 6.16 -12.59
C SER A 123 -13.65 6.54 -11.23
N ILE A 124 -13.07 7.55 -10.60
CA ILE A 124 -13.66 8.24 -9.45
C ILE A 124 -14.77 9.15 -10.01
N ASN A 125 -16.01 8.99 -9.55
CA ASN A 125 -17.04 9.98 -9.84
C ASN A 125 -16.74 11.29 -9.08
N GLU A 126 -17.26 12.42 -9.56
CA GLU A 126 -17.04 13.76 -8.96
C GLU A 126 -17.45 13.86 -7.48
N SER A 127 -18.13 12.83 -6.93
CA SER A 127 -18.59 12.76 -5.54
C SER A 127 -17.67 11.98 -4.58
N GLY A 128 -16.53 11.46 -5.05
CA GLY A 128 -15.51 10.82 -4.20
C GLY A 128 -15.98 9.54 -3.51
N LYS A 129 -17.05 8.89 -4.00
CA LYS A 129 -17.54 7.61 -3.49
C LYS A 129 -17.16 6.47 -4.43
N TRP A 130 -16.71 5.37 -3.84
CA TRP A 130 -16.44 4.11 -4.52
C TRP A 130 -17.77 3.49 -4.98
N LEU A 131 -17.88 3.19 -6.27
CA LEU A 131 -18.92 2.30 -6.82
C LEU A 131 -18.49 0.84 -6.66
#